data_AF-A0A9E2BSY7-F1
#
_entry.id   AF-A0A9E2BSY7-F1
#
_cell.length_a   1.000
_cell.length_b   1.000
_cell.length_c   1.000
_cell.angle_alpha   90.00
_cell.angle_beta   90.00
_cell.angle_gamma   90.00
#
_symmetry.space_group_name_H-M   'P 1'
#
loop_
_entity.id
_entity.type
_entity.pdbx_description
1 polymer ?
#
loop_
_entity_poly.entity_id
_entity_poly.type
_entity_poly.pdbx_seq_one_letter_code
_entity_poly.pdbx_strand_id
1 'polypeptide(L)'
;MAPIIRHPGNEELWQALRWSLAGLQRRWPLHIHVEGVRGTGKTSLLRAAAAFRPRIRRIKRLGWMWVRPPSRPSAKAKPFWFR
;
A
#
# COMPACT_ATOMS: atom_id res chain seq x y z
N MET A 1 -19.60 2.53 -10.68
CA MET A 1 -18.53 3.28 -9.97
C MET A 1 -19.15 3.85 -8.71
N ALA A 2 -18.59 3.59 -7.53
CA ALA A 2 -19.08 4.24 -6.31
C ALA A 2 -18.64 5.72 -6.34
N PRO A 3 -19.54 6.70 -6.13
CA PRO A 3 -19.16 8.10 -6.09
C PRO A 3 -18.18 8.34 -4.93
N ILE A 4 -17.17 9.18 -5.14
CA ILE A 4 -16.33 9.67 -4.04
C ILE A 4 -17.17 10.64 -3.23
N ILE A 5 -17.78 10.15 -2.16
CA ILE A 5 -18.54 11.00 -1.24
C ILE A 5 -17.51 11.76 -0.39
N ARG A 6 -17.45 13.07 -0.60
CA ARG A 6 -16.67 13.98 0.26
C ARG A 6 -17.51 14.28 1.48
N HIS A 7 -17.01 13.91 2.66
CA HIS A 7 -17.58 14.31 3.93
C HIS A 7 -16.74 15.45 4.50
N PRO A 8 -17.35 16.47 5.13
CA PRO A 8 -16.60 17.47 5.88
C PRO A 8 -15.65 16.80 6.88
N GLY A 9 -14.37 17.18 6.86
CA GLY A 9 -13.33 16.62 7.73
C GLY A 9 -12.52 15.48 7.10
N ASN A 10 -12.68 15.21 5.80
CA ASN A 10 -11.88 14.23 5.06
C ASN A 10 -11.07 14.86 3.92
N GLU A 11 -11.02 16.19 3.85
CA GLU A 11 -10.32 16.95 2.83
C GLU A 11 -8.81 16.65 2.82
N GLU A 12 -8.17 16.58 4.00
CA GLU A 12 -6.75 16.25 4.11
C GLU A 12 -6.47 14.82 3.66
N LEU A 13 -7.32 13.87 4.04
CA LEU A 13 -7.19 12.48 3.62
C LEU A 13 -7.37 12.35 2.10
N TRP A 14 -8.33 13.06 1.52
CA TRP A 14 -8.53 13.11 0.08
C TRP A 14 -7.30 13.72 -0.62
N GLN A 15 -6.76 14.82 -0.09
CA GLN A 15 -5.58 15.44 -0.65
C GLN A 15 -4.38 14.49 -0.58
N ALA A 16 -4.10 13.87 0.57
CA ALA A 16 -3.04 12.88 0.72
C ALA A 16 -3.17 11.76 -0.32
N LEU A 17 -4.37 11.20 -0.52
CA LEU A 17 -4.59 10.17 -1.55
C LEU A 17 -4.27 10.65 -2.96
N ARG A 18 -4.57 11.92 -3.30
CA ARG A 18 -4.16 12.48 -4.59
C ARG A 18 -2.64 12.50 -4.75
N TRP A 19 -1.90 12.87 -3.71
CA TRP A 19 -0.43 12.83 -3.73
C TRP A 19 0.08 11.40 -3.93
N SER A 20 -0.50 10.41 -3.24
CA SER A 20 -0.12 9.00 -3.42
C SER A 20 -0.37 8.50 -4.85
N LEU A 21 -1.53 8.82 -5.42
CA LEU A 21 -1.84 8.47 -6.81
C LEU A 21 -0.91 9.17 -7.81
N ALA A 22 -0.59 10.45 -7.60
CA ALA A 22 0.36 11.17 -8.44
C ALA A 22 1.79 10.60 -8.33
N GLY A 23 2.21 10.22 -7.13
CA GLY A 23 3.49 9.55 -6.88
C GLY A 23 3.60 8.22 -7.64
N LEU A 24 2.53 7.43 -7.67
CA LEU A 24 2.47 6.19 -8.46
C LEU A 24 2.67 6.44 -9.96
N GLN A 25 2.12 7.52 -10.51
CA GLN A 25 2.33 7.88 -11.92
C GLN A 25 3.77 8.33 -12.20
N ARG A 26 4.42 8.97 -11.23
CA ARG A 26 5.80 9.49 -11.33
C ARG A 26 6.88 8.49 -10.89
N ARG A 27 6.52 7.22 -10.64
CA ARG A 27 7.42 6.18 -10.11
C ARG A 27 8.06 6.51 -8.75
N TRP A 28 7.43 7.41 -7.99
CA TRP A 28 7.80 7.76 -6.61
C TRP A 28 6.65 7.38 -5.68
N PRO A 29 6.54 6.10 -5.29
CA PRO A 29 5.40 5.64 -4.51
C PRO A 29 5.37 6.31 -3.14
N LEU A 30 4.25 6.93 -2.80
CA LEU A 30 3.98 7.46 -1.46
C LEU A 30 2.98 6.55 -0.75
N HIS A 31 3.43 5.93 0.34
CA HIS A 31 2.56 5.12 1.19
C HIS A 31 1.98 6.00 2.29
N ILE A 32 0.66 5.89 2.51
CA ILE A 32 -0.05 6.71 3.50
C ILE A 32 -0.58 5.79 4.58
N HIS A 33 -0.32 6.16 5.82
CA HIS A 33 -0.99 5.59 6.98
C HIS A 33 -2.15 6.51 7.38
N VAL A 34 -3.30 5.94 7.72
CA VAL A 34 -4.51 6.70 8.04
C VAL A 34 -5.09 6.20 9.34
N GLU A 35 -5.15 7.08 10.35
CA GLU A 35 -5.78 6.81 11.64
C GLU A 35 -7.05 7.62 11.82
N GLY A 36 -7.91 7.20 12.76
CA GLY A 36 -9.07 7.97 13.19
C GLY A 36 -10.22 7.09 13.69
N VAL A 37 -11.27 7.74 14.21
CA VAL A 37 -12.42 7.06 14.83
C VAL A 37 -13.25 6.24 13.82
N ARG A 38 -13.91 5.17 14.27
CA ARG A 38 -14.79 4.36 13.42
C ARG A 38 -15.92 5.21 12.85
N GLY A 39 -16.31 4.95 11.60
CA GLY A 39 -17.43 5.66 10.95
C GLY A 39 -17.06 6.94 10.20
N THR A 40 -15.81 7.42 10.27
CA THR A 40 -15.40 8.65 9.55
C THR A 40 -15.12 8.47 8.05
N GLY A 41 -15.54 7.36 7.45
CA GLY A 41 -15.43 7.16 5.99
C GLY A 41 -14.04 6.82 5.44
N LYS A 42 -12.99 6.67 6.28
CA LYS A 42 -11.63 6.29 5.85
C LYS A 42 -11.59 5.14 4.83
N THR A 43 -12.22 4.02 5.16
CA THR A 43 -12.25 2.83 4.30
C THR A 43 -13.03 3.09 3.01
N SER A 44 -14.12 3.85 3.09
CA SER A 44 -14.95 4.19 1.92
C SER A 44 -14.17 5.04 0.92
N LEU A 45 -13.45 6.06 1.41
CA LEU A 45 -12.62 6.94 0.59
C LEU A 45 -11.45 6.17 -0.04
N LEU A 46 -10.76 5.32 0.73
CA LEU A 46 -9.68 4.46 0.24
C LEU A 46 -10.16 3.48 -0.85
N ARG A 47 -11.36 2.89 -0.68
CA ARG A 47 -11.96 2.00 -1.69
C ARG A 47 -12.35 2.75 -2.95
N ALA A 48 -12.89 3.96 -2.84
CA ALA A 48 -13.21 4.80 -4.00
C ALA A 48 -11.92 5.21 -4.75
N ALA A 49 -10.86 5.56 -4.03
CA ALA A 49 -9.55 5.89 -4.61
C ALA A 49 -8.89 4.70 -5.34
N ALA A 50 -9.20 3.46 -4.94
CA ALA A 50 -8.66 2.26 -5.59
C ALA A 50 -9.05 2.13 -7.06
N ALA A 51 -10.13 2.80 -7.52
CA ALA A 51 -10.51 2.84 -8.93
C ALA A 51 -9.51 3.63 -9.80
N PHE A 52 -8.72 4.54 -9.21
CA PHE A 52 -7.80 5.42 -9.94
C PHE A 52 -6.36 4.90 -9.95
N ARG A 53 -6.06 3.82 -9.22
CA ARG A 53 -4.70 3.30 -9.14
C ARG A 53 -4.32 2.55 -10.44
N PRO A 54 -3.07 2.67 -10.91
CA PRO A 54 -2.59 1.82 -12.01
C PRO A 54 -2.72 0.34 -11.63
N ARG A 55 -2.95 -0.53 -12.61
CA ARG A 55 -3.10 -1.99 -12.39
C ARG A 55 -1.86 -2.52 -11.66
N ILE A 56 -2.03 -2.84 -10.38
CA ILE A 56 -0.98 -3.45 -9.56
C ILE A 56 -0.81 -4.89 -10.05
N ARG A 57 0.29 -5.17 -10.74
CA ARG A 57 0.69 -6.54 -11.05
C ARG A 57 1.27 -7.17 -9.80
N ARG A 58 0.51 -8.04 -9.13
CA ARG A 58 1.04 -8.85 -8.01
C ARG A 58 2.14 -9.75 -8.55
N ILE A 59 3.38 -9.50 -8.15
CA ILE A 59 4.49 -10.39 -8.43
C ILE A 59 4.34 -11.59 -7.47
N LYS A 60 3.69 -12.66 -7.93
CA LYS A 60 3.51 -13.90 -7.15
C LYS A 60 4.81 -14.68 -6.97
N ARG A 61 5.86 -14.33 -7.72
CA ARG A 61 7.10 -15.09 -7.84
C ARG A 61 8.30 -14.15 -7.90
N LEU A 62 8.60 -13.46 -6.80
CA LEU A 62 10.01 -13.32 -6.46
C LEU A 62 10.38 -14.69 -5.90
N GLY A 63 10.88 -15.56 -6.80
CA GLY A 63 11.56 -16.75 -6.35
C GLY A 63 12.63 -16.29 -5.37
N TRP A 64 12.48 -16.72 -4.13
CA TRP A 64 13.43 -16.58 -3.04
C TRP A 64 14.86 -16.37 -3.54
N MET A 65 15.34 -15.13 -3.54
CA MET A 65 16.76 -14.90 -3.72
C MET A 65 17.41 -15.18 -2.37
N TRP A 66 17.83 -16.43 -2.19
CA TRP A 66 18.78 -16.80 -1.16
C TRP A 66 20.09 -16.07 -1.45
N VAL A 67 20.29 -14.89 -0.88
CA VAL A 67 21.64 -14.34 -0.78
C VAL A 67 22.36 -15.19 0.26
N ARG A 68 23.14 -16.17 -0.17
CA ARG A 68 24.02 -16.91 0.73
C ARG A 68 24.99 -15.89 1.33
N PRO A 69 24.95 -15.58 2.63
CA PRO A 69 26.00 -14.76 3.23
C PRO A 69 27.33 -15.50 3.00
N PRO A 70 28.41 -14.80 2.63
CA PRO A 70 29.71 -15.45 2.55
C PRO A 70 30.04 -16.02 3.93
N SER A 71 30.20 -17.34 3.98
CA SER A 71 30.71 -18.14 5.11
C SER A 71 30.02 -17.97 6.47
N ARG A 72 28.91 -18.68 6.71
CA ARG A 72 28.63 -19.32 8.01
C ARG A 72 28.06 -20.73 7.79
N PRO A 73 28.76 -21.82 8.15
CA PRO A 73 28.37 -23.19 7.76
C PRO A 73 27.21 -23.81 8.57
N SER A 74 26.52 -23.09 9.46
CA SER A 74 25.59 -23.74 10.43
C SER A 74 24.24 -23.05 10.68
N ALA A 75 23.87 -22.02 9.92
CA ALA A 75 22.58 -21.35 10.14
C ALA A 75 21.41 -22.19 9.56
N LYS A 76 20.68 -22.90 10.42
CA LYS A 76 19.43 -23.58 10.06
C LYS A 76 18.43 -22.57 9.48
N ALA A 77 17.95 -22.86 8.27
CA ALA A 77 16.93 -22.09 7.58
C ALA A 77 15.65 -22.01 8.44
N LYS A 78 15.21 -20.80 8.80
CA LYS A 78 13.86 -20.59 9.33
C LYS A 78 13.04 -19.82 8.30
N PRO A 79 11.87 -20.31 7.88
CA PRO A 79 10.97 -19.53 7.05
C PRO A 79 10.48 -18.33 7.88
N PHE A 80 10.83 -17.13 7.42
CA PHE A 80 10.33 -15.88 7.96
C PHE A 80 8.92 -15.66 7.40
N TRP A 81 7.90 -15.99 8.20
CA TRP A 81 6.51 -15.82 7.82
C TRP A 81 6.08 -14.36 7.99
N PHE A 82 5.62 -13.73 6.92
CA PHE A 82 4.71 -12.58 7.03
C PHE A 82 3.29 -13.14 7.20
N ARG A 83 2.75 -13.07 8.42
CA ARG A 83 1.32 -13.29 8.69
C ARG A 83 0.58 -11.97 8.55
#